data_AF-A0A7S1IA81-F1
#
_entry.id   AF-A0A7S1IA81-F1
#
_cell.length_a   1.000
_cell.length_b   1.000
_cell.length_c   1.000
_cell.angle_alpha   90.00
_cell.angle_beta   90.00
_cell.angle_gamma   90.00
#
_symmetry.space_group_name_H-M   'P 1'
#
loop_
_entity.id
_entity.type
_entity.pdbx_description
1 polymer ?
#
loop_
_entity_poly.entity_id
_entity_poly.type
_entity_poly.pdbx_seq_one_letter_code
_entity_poly.pdbx_strand_id
1 'polypeptide(L)'
;TEMGTNLLLEGVHSESMREGVRLEMGKGGAVLEIIGKQEPDPRLERVCHGLMQVLSKDWSSGAKCRVIAPGSISVGMDIFVRHPPANGWPDATPSPLPMEASSSCLCACDAQSRPTCSNGESSSVVANGDTSLMETPLEVEDVEEE
;
A
#
# COMPACT_ATOMS: atom_id res chain seq x y z
N THR A 1 5.30 -12.24 -10.74
CA THR A 1 4.72 -11.06 -10.09
C THR A 1 3.26 -11.00 -10.50
N GLU A 2 2.42 -11.48 -9.59
CA GLU A 2 1.00 -11.74 -9.81
C GLU A 2 0.20 -10.43 -9.78
N MET A 3 -0.97 -10.40 -10.43
CA MET A 3 -1.89 -9.27 -10.36
C MET A 3 -2.49 -9.18 -8.97
N GLY A 4 -1.88 -8.37 -8.10
CA GLY A 4 -2.29 -8.25 -6.71
C GLY A 4 -3.48 -7.31 -6.53
N THR A 5 -4.59 -7.84 -6.04
CA THR A 5 -5.63 -7.04 -5.38
C THR A 5 -5.28 -6.96 -3.90
N ASN A 6 -5.30 -5.76 -3.32
CA ASN A 6 -4.95 -5.58 -1.91
C ASN A 6 -6.08 -5.97 -0.94
N LEU A 7 -7.33 -5.80 -1.37
CA LEU A 7 -8.52 -6.01 -0.53
C LEU A 7 -9.56 -6.84 -1.30
N LEU A 8 -9.93 -7.98 -0.75
CA LEU A 8 -11.08 -8.77 -1.18
C LEU A 8 -12.24 -8.46 -0.26
N LEU A 9 -13.37 -8.03 -0.83
CA LEU A 9 -14.58 -7.70 -0.08
C LEU A 9 -15.67 -8.69 -0.42
N GLU A 10 -16.30 -9.27 0.60
CA GLU A 10 -17.41 -10.20 0.45
C GLU A 10 -18.74 -9.52 0.79
N GLY A 11 -19.82 -9.90 0.12
CA GLY A 11 -21.15 -9.36 0.38
C GLY A 11 -21.38 -7.91 -0.06
N VAL A 12 -20.43 -7.29 -0.76
CA VAL A 12 -20.58 -5.93 -1.30
C VAL A 12 -21.06 -5.98 -2.75
N HIS A 13 -22.16 -5.29 -3.05
CA HIS A 13 -22.71 -5.23 -4.41
C HIS A 13 -21.86 -4.36 -5.34
N SER A 14 -21.85 -4.70 -6.63
CA SER A 14 -21.11 -3.94 -7.67
C SER A 14 -21.57 -2.48 -7.78
N GLU A 15 -22.82 -2.18 -7.43
CA GLU A 15 -23.36 -0.81 -7.38
C GLU A 15 -22.72 0.05 -6.30
N SER A 16 -22.20 -0.57 -5.25
CA SER A 16 -21.42 0.08 -4.20
C SER A 16 -19.98 0.36 -4.65
N MET A 17 -19.53 -0.21 -5.78
CA MET A 17 -18.18 0.00 -6.34
C MET A 17 -18.12 1.18 -7.32
N ARG A 18 -18.86 2.25 -7.04
CA ARG A 18 -18.92 3.47 -7.86
C ARG A 18 -18.04 4.57 -7.27
N GLU A 19 -17.58 5.47 -8.14
CA GLU A 19 -16.78 6.63 -7.73
C GLU A 19 -17.48 7.48 -6.67
N GLY A 20 -16.70 7.92 -5.67
CA GLY A 20 -17.18 8.69 -4.54
C GLY A 20 -17.86 7.87 -3.44
N VAL A 21 -18.06 6.55 -3.58
CA VAL A 21 -18.49 5.72 -2.45
C VAL A 21 -17.35 5.59 -1.44
N ARG A 22 -17.67 5.66 -0.15
CA ARG A 22 -16.73 5.43 0.95
C ARG A 22 -16.97 4.09 1.62
N LEU A 23 -15.88 3.39 1.92
CA LEU A 23 -15.83 2.14 2.66
C LEU A 23 -15.18 2.42 4.01
N GLU A 24 -15.95 2.28 5.09
CA GLU A 24 -15.48 2.44 6.46
C GLU A 24 -15.15 1.05 7.02
N MET A 25 -13.87 0.83 7.37
CA MET A 25 -13.39 -0.45 7.90
C MET A 25 -13.61 -0.49 9.41
N GLY A 26 -14.60 -1.27 9.87
CA GLY A 26 -14.89 -1.47 11.29
C GLY A 26 -14.97 -0.17 12.11
N LYS A 27 -14.84 -0.30 13.44
CA LYS A 27 -14.75 0.86 14.34
C LYS A 27 -13.30 1.30 14.46
N GLY A 28 -12.99 2.52 14.02
CA GLY A 28 -11.65 3.11 14.12
C GLY A 28 -10.64 2.56 13.10
N GLY A 29 -11.09 1.81 12.10
CA GLY A 29 -10.26 1.42 10.97
C GLY A 29 -10.21 2.50 9.89
N ALA A 30 -9.57 2.15 8.77
CA ALA A 30 -9.37 3.08 7.67
C ALA A 30 -10.68 3.45 6.96
N VAL A 31 -10.70 4.63 6.34
CA VAL A 31 -11.77 5.06 5.44
C VAL A 31 -11.20 5.15 4.03
N LEU A 32 -11.78 4.40 3.10
CA LEU A 32 -11.34 4.36 1.70
C LEU A 32 -12.43 4.95 0.80
N GLU A 33 -12.06 5.84 -0.11
CA GLU A 33 -12.95 6.35 -1.15
C GLU A 33 -12.63 5.66 -2.48
N ILE A 34 -13.67 5.18 -3.17
CA ILE A 34 -13.52 4.62 -4.52
C ILE A 34 -13.28 5.77 -5.51
N ILE A 35 -12.17 5.68 -6.24
CA ILE A 35 -11.75 6.70 -7.22
C ILE A 35 -11.92 6.25 -8.67
N GLY A 36 -12.33 5.01 -8.91
CA GLY A 36 -12.62 4.51 -10.25
C GLY A 36 -12.50 3.00 -10.35
N LYS A 37 -12.85 2.47 -11.52
CA LYS A 37 -12.67 1.04 -11.83
C LYS A 37 -11.19 0.70 -11.99
N GLN A 38 -10.84 -0.54 -11.67
CA GLN A 38 -9.53 -1.06 -12.01
C GLN A 38 -9.51 -1.47 -13.50
N GLU A 39 -8.43 -1.15 -14.20
CA GLU A 39 -8.25 -1.49 -15.62
C GLU A 39 -7.33 -2.71 -15.75
N PRO A 40 -7.47 -3.52 -16.81
CA PRO A 40 -6.58 -4.65 -17.04
C PRO A 40 -5.16 -4.16 -17.33
N ASP A 41 -4.19 -4.67 -16.57
CA ASP A 41 -2.79 -4.36 -16.80
C ASP A 41 -2.21 -5.26 -17.91
N PRO A 42 -1.37 -4.74 -18.84
CA PRO A 42 -0.75 -5.53 -19.91
C PRO A 42 0.09 -6.72 -19.44
N ARG A 43 0.51 -6.76 -18.17
CA ARG A 43 1.17 -7.92 -17.56
C ARG A 43 0.27 -9.15 -17.52
N LEU A 44 -1.06 -8.99 -17.61
CA LEU A 44 -2.02 -10.09 -17.50
C LEU A 44 -1.89 -11.02 -18.71
N GLU A 45 -1.59 -10.44 -19.87
CA GLU A 45 -1.33 -11.15 -21.11
C GLU A 45 -0.10 -12.07 -21.03
N ARG A 46 0.87 -11.74 -20.15
CA ARG A 46 2.05 -12.57 -19.94
C ARG A 46 1.77 -13.79 -19.05
N VAL A 47 0.69 -13.74 -18.24
CA VAL A 47 0.27 -14.87 -17.40
C VAL A 47 -0.41 -15.91 -18.28
N CYS A 48 -1.29 -15.48 -19.18
CA CYS A 48 -1.93 -16.34 -20.16
C CYS A 48 -2.27 -15.53 -21.40
N HIS A 49 -1.82 -16.01 -22.57
CA HIS A 49 -2.11 -15.36 -23.84
C HIS A 49 -3.61 -15.40 -24.15
N GLY A 50 -4.19 -14.27 -24.58
CA GLY A 50 -5.62 -14.11 -24.85
C GLY A 50 -6.46 -13.81 -23.61
N LEU A 51 -5.87 -13.79 -22.40
CA LEU A 51 -6.61 -13.52 -21.17
C LEU A 51 -7.18 -12.10 -21.13
N MET A 52 -6.45 -11.10 -21.63
CA MET A 52 -6.98 -9.75 -21.74
C MET A 52 -8.16 -9.69 -22.71
N GLN A 53 -8.07 -10.40 -23.84
CA GLN A 53 -9.15 -10.41 -24.83
C GLN A 53 -10.44 -10.99 -24.26
N VAL A 54 -10.35 -12.11 -23.52
CA VAL A 54 -11.51 -12.73 -22.87
C VAL A 54 -12.12 -11.83 -21.82
N LEU A 55 -11.29 -11.25 -20.94
CA LEU A 55 -11.79 -10.45 -19.83
C LEU A 55 -12.19 -9.03 -20.25
N SER A 56 -11.73 -8.52 -21.41
CA SER A 56 -12.09 -7.18 -21.91
C SER A 56 -13.59 -6.97 -22.14
N LYS A 57 -14.32 -8.06 -22.40
CA LYS A 57 -15.76 -8.03 -22.68
C LYS A 57 -16.61 -7.79 -21.42
N ASP A 58 -16.23 -8.41 -20.30
CA ASP A 58 -16.96 -8.38 -19.02
C ASP A 58 -15.99 -8.23 -17.83
N TRP A 59 -15.16 -7.18 -17.88
CA TRP A 59 -14.12 -6.92 -16.89
C TRP A 59 -14.73 -6.53 -15.52
N SER A 60 -14.52 -7.38 -14.52
CA SER A 60 -15.05 -7.23 -13.15
C SER A 60 -13.92 -7.10 -12.10
N SER A 61 -12.91 -6.30 -12.39
CA SER A 61 -11.65 -6.23 -11.62
C SER A 61 -11.67 -5.46 -10.30
N GLY A 62 -12.86 -5.19 -9.77
CA GLY A 62 -13.03 -4.35 -8.59
C GLY A 62 -12.74 -2.88 -8.88
N ALA A 63 -12.28 -2.16 -7.86
CA ALA A 63 -12.13 -0.72 -7.88
C ALA A 63 -10.80 -0.26 -7.27
N LYS A 64 -10.30 0.86 -7.77
CA LYS A 64 -9.20 1.60 -7.14
C LYS A 64 -9.77 2.49 -6.04
N CYS A 65 -9.05 2.59 -4.94
CA CYS A 65 -9.44 3.44 -3.83
C CYS A 65 -8.30 4.34 -3.35
N ARG A 66 -8.66 5.42 -2.67
CA ARG A 66 -7.77 6.35 -1.98
C ARG A 66 -8.09 6.32 -0.49
N VAL A 67 -7.06 6.36 0.34
CA VAL A 67 -7.21 6.48 1.80
C VAL A 67 -7.62 7.92 2.13
N ILE A 68 -8.79 8.08 2.74
CA ILE A 68 -9.31 9.36 3.26
C ILE A 68 -8.92 9.55 4.72
N ALA A 69 -9.02 8.47 5.50
CA ALA A 69 -8.53 8.43 6.87
C ALA A 69 -7.72 7.15 7.10
N PRO A 70 -6.48 7.25 7.63
CA PRO A 70 -5.70 6.07 7.96
C PRO A 70 -6.29 5.34 9.16
N GLY A 71 -6.10 4.03 9.23
CA GLY A 71 -6.54 3.20 10.34
C GLY A 71 -6.13 1.74 10.14
N SER A 72 -6.38 0.92 11.15
CA SER A 72 -6.07 -0.52 11.07
C SER A 72 -7.06 -1.23 10.17
N ILE A 73 -6.56 -2.19 9.40
CA ILE A 73 -7.37 -3.12 8.59
C ILE A 73 -6.96 -4.53 9.01
N SER A 74 -7.92 -5.42 9.13
CA SER A 74 -7.69 -6.83 9.45
C SER A 74 -8.62 -7.72 8.63
N VAL A 75 -8.18 -8.94 8.33
CA VAL A 75 -9.01 -9.90 7.59
C VAL A 75 -10.24 -10.26 8.43
N GLY A 76 -11.41 -10.34 7.78
CA GLY A 76 -12.69 -10.61 8.45
C GLY A 76 -13.30 -9.41 9.17
N MET A 77 -12.78 -8.20 8.94
CA MET A 77 -13.36 -6.97 9.47
C MET A 77 -14.66 -6.58 8.73
N ASP A 78 -15.65 -6.12 9.48
CA ASP A 78 -16.89 -5.58 8.93
C ASP A 78 -16.62 -4.29 8.13
N ILE A 79 -17.43 -4.09 7.09
CA ILE A 79 -17.33 -2.94 6.20
C ILE A 79 -18.67 -2.22 6.14
N PHE A 80 -18.64 -0.91 6.32
CA PHE A 80 -19.82 -0.07 6.16
C PHE A 80 -19.69 0.73 4.87
N VAL A 81 -20.66 0.57 3.97
CA VAL A 81 -20.73 1.28 2.69
C VAL A 81 -21.48 2.59 2.88
N ARG A 82 -20.86 3.70 2.46
CA ARG A 82 -21.45 5.04 2.49
C ARG A 82 -21.50 5.62 1.09
N HIS A 83 -22.72 5.88 0.62
CA HIS A 83 -22.93 6.55 -0.66
C HIS A 83 -22.72 8.07 -0.53
N PRO A 84 -22.17 8.73 -1.56
CA PRO A 84 -22.01 10.17 -1.55
C PRO A 84 -23.39 10.86 -1.44
N PRO A 85 -23.50 11.95 -0.67
CA PRO A 85 -24.71 12.75 -0.63
C PRO A 85 -24.91 13.49 -1.97
N ALA A 86 -26.12 14.02 -2.21
CA ALA A 86 -26.49 14.64 -3.49
C ALA A 86 -25.59 15.82 -3.91
N ASN A 87 -24.98 16.51 -2.93
CA ASN A 87 -24.05 17.62 -3.13
C ASN A 87 -22.57 17.21 -3.08
N GLY A 88 -22.27 15.91 -3.06
CA GLY A 88 -20.91 15.39 -2.90
C GLY A 88 -20.39 15.52 -1.46
N TRP A 89 -19.26 14.88 -1.18
CA TRP A 89 -18.68 14.91 0.16
C TRP A 89 -18.13 16.30 0.51
N PRO A 90 -18.39 16.84 1.71
CA PRO A 90 -17.98 18.19 2.10
C PRO A 90 -16.45 18.37 2.16
N ASP A 91 -15.71 17.28 2.26
CA ASP A 91 -14.25 17.19 2.31
C ASP A 91 -13.61 16.83 0.95
N ALA A 92 -14.37 16.83 -0.16
CA ALA A 92 -13.87 16.52 -1.51
C ALA A 92 -12.85 17.53 -2.08
N THR A 93 -12.41 18.52 -1.29
CA THR A 93 -11.28 19.35 -1.67
C THR A 93 -10.01 18.55 -1.40
N PRO A 94 -9.23 18.15 -2.43
CA PRO A 94 -7.90 17.62 -2.16
C PRO A 94 -7.13 18.76 -1.49
N SER A 95 -6.87 18.63 -0.20
CA SER A 95 -5.88 19.47 0.47
C SER A 95 -4.54 18.86 0.08
N PRO A 96 -3.76 19.44 -0.86
CA PRO A 96 -2.36 19.12 -0.90
C PRO A 96 -1.83 19.55 0.46
N LEU A 97 -1.40 18.59 1.29
CA LEU A 97 -0.60 18.92 2.45
C LEU A 97 0.52 19.84 1.94
N PRO A 98 0.66 21.08 2.43
CA PRO A 98 1.85 21.84 2.14
C PRO A 98 3.00 21.00 2.69
N MET A 99 3.80 20.47 1.77
CA MET A 99 5.13 20.02 2.07
C MET A 99 5.85 21.30 2.52
N GLU A 100 5.76 21.59 3.82
CA GLU A 100 6.48 22.68 4.46
C GLU A 100 7.94 22.45 4.11
N ALA A 101 8.43 23.18 3.12
CA ALA A 101 9.83 23.31 2.85
C ALA A 101 10.41 24.08 4.04
N SER A 102 10.74 23.34 5.10
CA SER A 102 11.65 23.80 6.13
C SER A 102 13.04 23.88 5.49
N SER A 103 13.25 24.95 4.73
CA SER A 103 14.54 25.27 4.11
C SER A 103 14.79 26.76 4.28
N SER A 104 15.27 27.10 5.46
CA SER A 104 16.12 28.26 5.65
C SER A 104 17.18 27.89 6.69
N CYS A 105 18.06 26.97 6.29
CA CYS A 105 19.41 26.99 6.82
C CYS A 105 20.06 28.28 6.29
N LEU A 106 20.02 29.35 7.09
CA LEU A 106 20.89 30.51 6.90
C LEU A 106 22.32 30.09 7.26
N CYS A 107 22.95 29.33 6.36
CA CYS A 107 24.40 29.22 6.35
C CYS A 107 24.94 30.45 5.63
N ALA A 108 25.10 31.55 6.38
CA ALA A 108 26.02 32.61 5.99
C ALA A 108 27.44 32.04 6.15
N CYS A 109 28.03 31.63 5.03
CA CYS A 109 29.44 31.24 4.96
C CYS A 109 30.29 32.52 5.04
N ASP A 110 30.46 33.10 6.23
CA ASP A 110 31.54 34.06 6.43
C ASP A 110 32.85 33.27 6.51
N ALA A 111 33.67 33.44 5.46
CA ALA A 111 34.99 32.87 5.36
C ALA A 111 35.94 33.57 6.34
N GLN A 112 35.91 33.15 7.61
CA GLN A 112 37.01 33.23 8.59
C GLN A 112 36.47 32.92 10.00
N SER A 113 36.37 31.63 10.36
CA SER A 113 36.65 31.11 11.71
C SER A 113 36.30 29.63 11.79
N ARG A 114 37.25 28.81 12.26
CA ARG A 114 37.06 27.36 12.50
C ARG A 114 36.16 27.12 13.71
N PRO A 115 35.11 26.29 13.62
CA PRO A 115 34.52 25.67 14.79
C PRO A 115 35.21 24.33 15.10
N THR A 116 35.71 24.18 16.32
CA THR A 116 36.18 22.92 16.89
C THR A 116 34.97 22.09 17.32
N CYS A 117 34.74 20.95 16.67
CA CYS A 117 33.73 19.98 17.12
C CYS A 117 34.21 19.27 18.38
N SER A 118 33.53 19.52 19.50
CA SER A 118 33.68 18.75 20.73
C SER A 118 32.69 17.58 20.68
N ASN A 119 33.18 16.37 20.40
CA ASN A 119 32.40 15.15 20.58
C ASN A 119 32.30 14.84 22.08
N GLY A 120 31.09 14.86 22.63
CA GLY A 120 30.77 14.21 23.89
C GLY A 120 30.47 12.73 23.64
N GLU A 121 31.28 11.85 24.23
CA GLU A 121 31.09 10.41 24.27
C GLU A 121 29.85 10.00 25.08
N SER A 122 29.17 8.95 24.62
CA SER A 122 28.83 7.80 25.48
C SER A 122 28.59 6.54 24.64
N SER A 123 29.61 5.66 24.68
CA SER A 123 29.59 4.19 24.63
C SER A 123 28.28 3.54 25.12
N SER A 124 27.86 2.33 24.78
CA SER A 124 28.45 1.07 24.25
C SER A 124 27.25 0.11 24.07
N VAL A 125 27.21 -1.00 23.33
CA VAL A 125 28.04 -2.21 23.33
C VAL A 125 27.72 -2.97 22.04
N VAL A 126 28.76 -3.43 21.37
CA VAL A 126 28.73 -4.47 20.34
C VAL A 126 28.69 -5.84 21.01
N ALA A 127 27.81 -6.73 20.55
CA ALA A 127 27.92 -8.15 20.81
C ALA A 127 28.04 -8.87 19.46
N ASN A 128 29.28 -9.23 19.12
CA ASN A 128 29.54 -10.29 18.16
C ASN A 128 29.19 -11.63 18.83
N GLY A 129 28.46 -12.47 18.11
CA GLY A 129 28.19 -13.86 18.47
C GLY A 129 28.20 -14.69 17.20
N ASP A 130 29.39 -15.08 16.78
CA ASP A 130 29.64 -16.17 15.85
C ASP A 130 29.12 -17.48 16.48
N THR A 131 28.39 -18.31 15.73
CA THR A 131 28.62 -19.77 15.65
C THR A 131 27.58 -20.52 14.80
N SER A 132 28.13 -21.39 13.96
CA SER A 132 27.59 -22.67 13.50
C SER A 132 26.55 -22.72 12.37
N LEU A 133 27.11 -22.93 11.17
CA LEU A 133 26.64 -23.87 10.16
C LEU A 133 25.94 -25.11 10.76
N MET A 134 24.73 -25.38 10.27
CA MET A 134 24.24 -26.73 10.00
C MET A 134 23.46 -26.64 8.69
N GLU A 135 24.08 -27.09 7.60
CA GLU A 135 23.33 -27.48 6.40
C GLU A 135 22.55 -28.74 6.73
N THR A 136 21.24 -28.75 6.43
CA THR A 136 20.47 -29.99 6.32
C THR A 136 19.96 -30.09 4.89
N PRO A 137 20.34 -31.13 4.13
CA PRO A 137 19.82 -31.37 2.80
C PRO A 137 18.37 -31.85 2.90
N LEU A 138 17.48 -31.27 2.11
CA LEU A 138 16.21 -31.92 1.79
C LEU A 138 16.46 -32.83 0.60
N GLU A 139 16.42 -34.12 0.89
CA GLU A 139 16.49 -35.21 -0.08
C GLU A 139 15.36 -35.07 -1.10
N VAL A 140 15.77 -34.99 -2.37
CA VAL A 140 14.93 -35.28 -3.52
C VAL A 140 14.75 -36.80 -3.55
N GLU A 141 13.55 -37.27 -3.22
CA GLU A 141 13.16 -38.63 -3.59
C GLU A 141 12.68 -38.60 -5.05
N ASP A 142 13.54 -39.11 -5.92
CA ASP A 142 13.19 -39.57 -7.25
C ASP A 142 12.11 -40.67 -7.11
N VAL A 143 10.91 -40.39 -7.62
CA VAL A 143 9.93 -41.44 -7.93
C VAL A 143 10.05 -41.71 -9.42
N GLU A 144 10.91 -42.67 -9.76
CA GLU A 144 10.89 -43.36 -11.05
C GLU A 144 9.71 -44.36 -11.08
N GLU A 145 8.89 -44.20 -12.12
CA GLU A 145 8.21 -45.21 -12.97
C GLU A 145 7.50 -46.42 -12.33
N GLU A 146 6.19 -46.54 -12.63
CA GLU A 146 5.65 -47.49 -13.63
C GLU A 146 4.32 -47.00 -14.22
#